data_AF-A0A2T4PZ61-F1
#
_entry.id   AF-A0A2T4PZ61-F1
#
_cell.length_a   1.000
_cell.length_b   1.000
_cell.length_c   1.000
_cell.angle_alpha   90.00
_cell.angle_beta   90.00
_cell.angle_gamma   90.00
#
_symmetry.space_group_name_H-M   'P 1'
#
loop_
_entity.id
_entity.type
_entity.pdbx_description
1 polymer ?
#
loop_
_entity_poly.entity_id
_entity_poly.type
_entity_poly.pdbx_seq_one_letter_code
_entity_poly.pdbx_strand_id
1 'polypeptide(L)' 'MTTILKVYDKDGNVVGEAEQNQNGATKVTIHDLEADTTYPTGTFKVAHVNGEEVSEMVDVPEFKTKESKRKSKAQS' A
#
# COMPACT_ATOMS: atom_id res chain seq x y z
N MET A 1 5.36 21.60 -5.69
CA MET A 1 6.05 20.36 -5.29
C MET A 1 4.97 19.37 -4.92
N THR A 2 4.93 18.21 -5.58
CA THR A 2 3.90 17.18 -5.32
C THR A 2 4.42 16.25 -4.23
N THR A 3 3.62 16.03 -3.19
CA THR A 3 3.91 15.00 -2.19
C THR A 3 3.43 13.66 -2.73
N ILE A 4 4.26 12.64 -2.71
CA ILE A 4 3.92 11.27 -3.10
C ILE A 4 3.89 10.40 -1.86
N LEU A 5 2.80 9.72 -1.61
CA LEU A 5 2.71 8.68 -0.59
C LEU A 5 3.23 7.38 -1.19
N LYS A 6 4.33 6.85 -0.63
CA LYS A 6 4.87 5.54 -0.99
C LYS A 6 4.57 4.53 0.10
N VAL A 7 4.18 3.32 -0.31
CA VAL A 7 4.02 2.15 0.54
C VAL A 7 5.21 1.23 0.33
N TYR A 8 5.85 0.89 1.43
CA TYR A 8 6.98 -0.02 1.51
C TYR A 8 6.51 -1.33 2.14
N ASP A 9 7.02 -2.45 1.62
CA ASP A 9 6.86 -3.77 2.22
C ASP A 9 7.92 -3.99 3.33
N LYS A 10 7.84 -5.12 4.06
CA LYS A 10 8.79 -5.50 5.12
C LYS A 10 10.24 -5.52 4.65
N ASP A 11 10.46 -5.79 3.36
CA ASP A 11 11.77 -5.85 2.73
C ASP A 11 12.26 -4.45 2.25
N GLY A 12 11.48 -3.39 2.46
CA GLY A 12 11.79 -2.02 2.03
C GLY A 12 11.50 -1.74 0.55
N ASN A 13 10.82 -2.66 -0.14
CA ASN A 13 10.43 -2.51 -1.54
C ASN A 13 9.16 -1.67 -1.67
N VAL A 14 9.10 -0.79 -2.67
CA VAL A 14 7.90 0.02 -2.93
C VAL A 14 6.85 -0.85 -3.62
N VAL A 15 5.72 -1.09 -2.93
CA VAL A 15 4.58 -1.91 -3.42
C VAL A 15 3.36 -1.08 -3.82
N GLY A 16 3.41 0.23 -3.57
CA GLY A 16 2.38 1.17 -4.01
C GLY A 16 2.87 2.60 -3.92
N GLU A 17 2.40 3.44 -4.84
CA GLU A 17 2.66 4.87 -4.82
C GLU A 17 1.41 5.64 -5.24
N ALA A 18 1.19 6.81 -4.64
CA ALA A 18 0.08 7.68 -4.98
C ALA A 18 0.44 9.15 -4.73
N GLU A 19 0.05 10.01 -5.66
CA GLU A 19 0.16 11.46 -5.48
C GLU A 19 -0.86 11.93 -4.42
N GLN A 20 -0.38 12.71 -3.45
CA GLN A 20 -1.21 13.28 -2.41
C GLN A 20 -2.12 14.35 -3.01
N ASN A 21 -3.43 14.15 -2.87
CA ASN A 21 -4.42 15.11 -3.33
C ASN A 21 -4.52 16.30 -2.37
N GLN A 22 -4.86 17.47 -2.90
CA GLN A 22 -5.02 18.72 -2.12
C GLN A 22 -6.15 18.65 -1.07
N ASN A 23 -7.01 17.64 -1.12
CA ASN A 23 -8.07 17.41 -0.14
C ASN A 23 -7.62 16.74 1.17
N GLY A 24 -6.31 16.51 1.36
CA GLY A 24 -5.78 15.88 2.58
C GLY A 24 -6.08 14.38 2.70
N ALA A 25 -6.65 13.76 1.66
CA ALA A 25 -6.87 12.33 1.57
C ALA A 25 -6.13 11.75 0.36
N THR A 26 -5.22 10.82 0.61
CA THR A 26 -4.47 10.11 -0.42
C THR A 26 -4.93 8.66 -0.46
N LYS A 27 -5.24 8.17 -1.66
CA LYS A 27 -5.60 6.77 -1.86
C LYS A 27 -4.47 6.09 -2.61
N VAL A 28 -3.85 5.10 -1.99
CA VAL A 28 -2.83 4.26 -2.61
C VAL A 28 -3.41 2.87 -2.85
N THR A 29 -3.01 2.25 -3.95
CA THR A 29 -3.43 0.89 -4.29
C THR A 29 -2.19 0.00 -4.26
N ILE A 30 -2.23 -1.06 -3.47
CA ILE A 30 -1.19 -2.07 -3.39
C ILE A 30 -1.63 -3.24 -4.27
N HIS A 31 -0.74 -3.68 -5.16
CA HIS A 31 -0.96 -4.84 -6.02
C HIS A 31 -0.28 -6.08 -5.41
N ASP A 32 -0.66 -7.27 -5.88
CA ASP A 32 -0.05 -8.55 -5.46
C ASP A 32 -0.25 -8.97 -4.00
N LEU A 33 -1.32 -8.49 -3.36
CA LEU A 33 -1.74 -9.02 -2.06
C LEU A 33 -2.37 -10.41 -2.22
N GLU A 34 -1.99 -11.31 -1.32
CA GLU A 34 -2.60 -12.63 -1.17
C GLU A 34 -4.02 -12.48 -0.60
N ALA A 35 -4.91 -13.34 -1.08
CA ALA A 35 -6.32 -13.32 -0.71
C ALA A 35 -6.56 -14.14 0.56
N ASP A 36 -7.51 -13.69 1.40
CA ASP A 36 -7.77 -14.28 2.72
C ASP A 36 -6.54 -14.30 3.65
N THR A 37 -5.58 -13.41 3.41
CA THR A 37 -4.33 -13.31 4.17
C THR A 37 -4.41 -12.16 5.17
N THR A 38 -4.00 -12.44 6.40
CA THR A 38 -3.84 -11.43 7.45
C THR A 38 -2.43 -10.85 7.38
N TYR A 39 -2.34 -9.55 7.19
CA TYR A 39 -1.09 -8.79 7.20
C TYR A 39 -0.97 -8.07 8.54
N PRO A 40 -0.05 -8.47 9.44
CA PRO A 40 0.11 -7.85 10.75
C PRO A 40 0.62 -6.41 10.64
N THR A 41 0.42 -5.64 11.73
CA THR A 41 0.92 -4.26 11.83
C THR A 41 2.41 -4.20 11.50
N GLY A 42 2.79 -3.25 10.66
CA GLY A 42 4.18 -3.04 10.24
C GLY A 42 4.68 -3.99 9.15
N THR A 43 3.81 -4.85 8.59
CA THR A 43 4.14 -5.57 7.34
C THR A 43 4.32 -4.58 6.19
N PHE A 44 3.51 -3.53 6.17
CA PHE A 44 3.64 -2.42 5.26
C PHE A 44 3.94 -1.14 6.05
N LYS A 45 4.73 -0.25 5.48
CA LYS A 45 5.01 1.07 6.02
C LYS A 45 4.71 2.12 4.98
N VAL A 46 4.22 3.28 5.40
CA VAL A 46 3.94 4.40 4.49
C VAL A 46 4.81 5.59 4.82
N ALA A 47 5.32 6.27 3.79
CA ALA A 47 6.04 7.53 3.95
C ALA A 47 5.63 8.53 2.88
N HIS A 48 5.55 9.79 3.29
CA HIS A 48 5.42 10.91 2.36
C HIS A 48 6.79 11.26 1.78
N VAL A 49 6.87 11.33 0.47
CA VAL A 49 8.07 11.72 -0.28
C VAL A 49 7.78 13.05 -0.97
N ASN A 50 8.51 14.10 -0.63
CA ASN A 50 8.42 15.40 -1.26
C ASN A 50 9.77 15.73 -1.93
N GLY A 51 9.91 15.35 -3.20
CA GLY A 51 11.20 15.45 -3.90
C GLY A 51 12.24 14.50 -3.30
N GLU A 52 13.26 15.07 -2.65
CA GLU A 52 14.33 14.32 -1.97
C GLU A 52 14.05 14.10 -0.48
N GLU A 53 13.06 14.78 0.09
CA GLU A 53 12.70 14.64 1.51
C GLU A 53 11.74 13.45 1.69
N VAL A 54 12.11 12.52 2.57
CA VAL A 54 11.26 11.39 2.97
C VAL A 54 10.85 11.61 4.42
N SER A 55 9.55 11.66 4.67
CA SER A 55 8.97 11.78 6.00
C SER A 55 9.13 10.49 6.80
N GLU A 56 8.74 10.53 8.07
CA GLU A 56 8.77 9.37 8.96
C GLU A 56 7.93 8.22 8.38
N MET A 57 8.49 7.02 8.38
CA MET A 57 7.79 5.81 7.97
C MET A 57 6.83 5.38 9.07
N VAL A 58 5.54 5.35 8.75
CA VAL A 58 4.49 4.94 9.68
C VAL A 58 4.07 3.50 9.38
N ASP A 59 3.99 2.67 10.41
CA ASP A 59 3.51 1.29 10.29
C ASP A 59 2.02 1.25 9.93
N VAL A 60 1.69 0.53 8.85
CA VAL A 60 0.30 0.25 8.49
C VAL A 60 -0.26 -0.72 9.52
N PRO A 61 -1.45 -0.45 10.10
CA PRO A 61 -2.07 -1.35 11.06
C PRO A 61 -2.45 -2.67 10.41
N GLU A 62 -2.62 -3.70 11.24
CA GLU A 62 -3.08 -5.01 10.78
C GLU A 62 -4.35 -4.91 9.94
N PHE A 63 -4.35 -5.59 8.79
CA PHE A 63 -5.54 -5.75 7.98
C PHE A 63 -5.59 -7.15 7.38
N LYS A 64 -6.82 -7.63 7.12
CA LYS A 64 -7.06 -8.89 6.43
C LYS A 64 -7.63 -8.61 5.05
N THR A 65 -7.03 -9.20 4.01
CA THR A 65 -7.61 -9.15 2.68
C THR A 65 -8.88 -9.99 2.63
N LYS A 66 -9.87 -9.53 1.86
CA LYS A 66 -11.07 -10.33 1.65
C LYS A 66 -10.72 -11.56 0.82
N GLU A 67 -11.45 -12.64 1.06
CA GLU A 67 -11.41 -13.82 0.21
C GLU A 67 -11.64 -13.39 -1.24
N SER A 68 -10.70 -13.76 -2.12
CA SER A 68 -10.78 -13.36 -3.52
C SER A 68 -11.87 -14.18 -4.18
N LYS A 69 -13.01 -13.53 -4.48
CA LYS A 69 -14.00 -14.05 -5.43
C LYS A 69 -13.45 -14.02 -6.87
N ARG A 70 -12.17 -14.31 -7.09
CA ARG A 70 -11.77 -14.92 -8.36
C ARG A 70 -12.42 -16.30 -8.37
N LYS A 71 -13.69 -16.34 -8.80
CA LYS A 71 -14.16 -17.49 -9.58
C LYS A 71 -13.04 -17.75 -10.55
N SER A 72 -12.42 -18.91 -10.45
CA SER A 72 -11.66 -19.50 -11.53
C SER A 72 -12.51 -19.39 -12.80
N LYS A 73 -12.33 -18.33 -13.59
CA LYS A 73 -12.53 -18.41 -15.03
C LYS A 73 -11.33 -19.16 -15.59
N ALA A 74 -11.19 -20.42 -15.15
CA ALA A 74 -10.59 -21.42 -15.98
C ALA A 74 -11.61 -21.66 -17.10
N GLN A 75 -11.25 -21.20 -18.30
CA GLN A 75 -11.48 -21.91 -19.55
C GLN A 75 -12.94 -22.30 -19.87
N SER A 76 -13.56 -21.58 -20.80
CA SER A 76 -14.57 -22.13 -21.72
C SER A 76 -14.36 -21.51 -23.08
#